data_AF-A0A1J4QG35-F1
#
_entry.id   AF-A0A1J4QG35-F1
#
_cell.length_a   1.000
_cell.length_b   1.000
_cell.length_c   1.000
_cell.angle_alpha   90.00
_cell.angle_beta   90.00
_cell.angle_gamma   90.00
#
_symmetry.space_group_name_H-M   'P 1'
#
loop_
_entity.id
_entity.type
_entity.pdbx_description
1 polymer ?
#
loop_
_entity_poly.entity_id
_entity_poly.type
_entity_poly.pdbx_seq_one_letter_code
_entity_poly.pdbx_strand_id
1 'polypeptide(L)'
;MHDSVTAKLHDTIKELYHQAIDADQKLQALRNKGQAKFSAVLREDSQFITHADHFMPYVAELAEELELLEMATDDEYQDLLSRMVHKIQLLAETIHHFARLS
;
A
#
# COMPACT_ATOMS: atom_id res chain seq x y z
N MET A 1 8.24 23.16 5.26
CA MET A 1 9.52 22.57 4.79
C MET A 1 9.39 21.04 4.87
N HIS A 2 8.45 20.48 4.10
CA HIS A 2 8.11 19.04 4.10
C HIS A 2 8.38 18.39 2.74
N ASP A 3 8.72 19.19 1.74
CA ASP A 3 8.80 18.83 0.32
C ASP A 3 9.76 17.66 0.05
N SER A 4 10.85 17.54 0.82
CA SER A 4 11.82 16.45 0.67
C SER A 4 11.34 15.11 1.22
N VAL A 5 10.42 15.11 2.19
CA VAL A 5 9.80 13.90 2.74
C VAL A 5 8.66 13.45 1.82
N THR A 6 7.79 14.37 1.43
CA THR A 6 6.69 14.11 0.49
C THR A 6 7.20 13.59 -0.85
N ALA A 7 8.28 14.15 -1.40
CA ALA A 7 8.88 13.63 -2.63
C ALA A 7 9.34 12.17 -2.51
N LYS A 8 9.96 11.80 -1.38
CA LYS A 8 10.36 10.41 -1.13
C LYS A 8 9.16 9.47 -1.01
N LEU A 9 8.08 9.93 -0.38
CA LEU A 9 6.84 9.15 -0.27
C LEU A 9 6.22 8.91 -1.64
N HIS A 10 6.19 9.94 -2.48
CA HIS A 10 5.72 9.82 -3.86
C HIS A 10 6.54 8.82 -4.67
N ASP A 11 7.88 8.86 -4.58
CA ASP A 11 8.74 7.88 -5.26
C ASP A 11 8.52 6.46 -4.71
N THR A 12 8.35 6.32 -3.39
CA THR A 12 8.04 5.04 -2.74
C THR A 12 6.70 4.47 -3.22
N ILE A 13 5.66 5.29 -3.32
CA ILE A 13 4.33 4.86 -3.78
C ILE A 13 4.36 4.46 -5.26
N LYS A 14 5.15 5.14 -6.10
CA LYS A 14 5.37 4.73 -7.50
C LYS A 14 6.04 3.36 -7.61
N GLU A 15 7.03 3.09 -6.77
CA GLU A 15 7.66 1.76 -6.73
C GLU A 15 6.65 0.69 -6.29
N LEU A 16 5.86 0.98 -5.25
CA LEU A 16 4.80 0.10 -4.77
C LEU A 16 3.72 -0.16 -5.84
N TYR A 17 3.37 0.84 -6.64
CA TYR A 17 2.43 0.69 -7.76
C TYR A 17 2.90 -0.38 -8.75
N HIS A 18 4.17 -0.32 -9.18
CA HIS A 18 4.72 -1.34 -10.08
C HIS A 18 4.73 -2.73 -9.45
N GLN A 19 5.15 -2.83 -8.19
CA GLN A 19 5.20 -4.10 -7.47
C GLN A 19 3.80 -4.69 -7.24
N ALA A 20 2.79 -3.85 -6.99
CA ALA A 20 1.41 -4.27 -6.80
C ALA A 20 0.82 -4.85 -8.08
N ILE A 21 1.12 -4.27 -9.26
CA ILE A 21 0.71 -4.83 -10.56
C ILE A 21 1.25 -6.26 -10.72
N ASP A 22 2.55 -6.46 -10.49
CA ASP A 22 3.18 -7.77 -10.64
C ASP A 22 2.60 -8.79 -9.62
N ALA A 23 2.37 -8.34 -8.38
CA ALA A 23 1.75 -9.15 -7.34
C ALA A 23 0.32 -9.54 -7.71
N ASP A 24 -0.48 -8.63 -8.24
CA ASP A 24 -1.87 -8.90 -8.65
C ASP A 24 -1.94 -9.87 -9.83
N GLN A 25 -1.02 -9.77 -10.79
CA GLN A 25 -0.92 -10.75 -11.88
C GLN A 25 -0.60 -12.16 -11.34
N LYS A 26 0.37 -12.26 -10.43
CA LYS A 26 0.72 -13.54 -9.78
C LYS A 26 -0.45 -14.09 -8.96
N LEU A 27 -1.16 -13.23 -8.23
CA LEU A 27 -2.33 -13.59 -7.45
C LEU A 27 -3.45 -14.15 -8.34
N GLN A 28 -3.74 -13.48 -9.45
CA GLN A 28 -4.72 -13.97 -10.41
C GLN A 28 -4.33 -15.36 -10.95
N ALA A 29 -3.05 -15.59 -11.23
CA ALA A 29 -2.57 -16.91 -11.66
C ALA A 29 -2.76 -18.00 -10.58
N LEU A 30 -2.53 -17.69 -9.30
CA LEU A 30 -2.78 -18.61 -8.18
C LEU A 30 -4.29 -18.89 -7.99
N ARG A 31 -5.13 -17.87 -8.14
CA ARG A 31 -6.60 -17.99 -8.08
C ARG A 31 -7.13 -18.90 -9.17
N ASN A 32 -6.64 -18.75 -10.40
CA ASN A 32 -7.00 -19.62 -11.53
C ASN A 32 -6.63 -21.10 -11.27
N LYS A 33 -5.63 -21.35 -10.42
CA LYS A 33 -5.23 -22.70 -9.97
C LYS A 33 -5.96 -23.16 -8.70
N GLY A 34 -6.86 -22.34 -8.14
CA GLY A 34 -7.56 -22.61 -6.88
C GLY A 34 -6.68 -22.53 -5.63
N GLN A 35 -5.47 -21.96 -5.74
CA GLN A 35 -4.45 -21.91 -4.68
C GLN A 35 -4.54 -20.64 -3.82
N ALA A 36 -5.38 -19.67 -4.19
CA ALA A 36 -5.67 -18.47 -3.41
C ALA A 36 -7.18 -18.27 -3.32
N LYS A 37 -7.71 -18.17 -2.09
CA LYS A 37 -9.16 -18.04 -1.79
C LYS A 37 -9.48 -16.99 -0.73
N PHE A 38 -8.50 -16.16 -0.37
CA PHE A 38 -8.71 -15.12 0.62
C PHE A 38 -9.57 -13.98 0.04
N SER A 39 -10.40 -13.36 0.89
CA SER A 39 -11.24 -12.23 0.54
C SER A 39 -10.51 -10.88 0.63
N ALA A 40 -9.33 -10.84 1.26
CA ALA A 40 -8.47 -9.67 1.32
C ALA A 40 -6.99 -10.07 1.37
N VAL A 41 -6.11 -9.28 0.76
CA VAL A 41 -4.65 -9.46 0.85
C VAL A 41 -4.06 -8.93 2.15
N LEU A 42 -4.74 -7.98 2.81
CA LEU A 42 -4.40 -7.45 4.12
C LEU A 42 -5.45 -7.85 5.17
N ARG A 43 -5.02 -7.85 6.43
CA ARG A 43 -5.90 -8.09 7.59
C ARG A 43 -6.72 -6.84 7.91
N GLU A 44 -7.84 -7.02 8.60
CA GLU A 44 -8.73 -5.91 9.02
C GLU A 44 -8.04 -4.92 9.99
N ASP A 45 -7.03 -5.37 10.73
CA ASP A 45 -6.24 -4.55 11.65
C ASP A 45 -5.09 -3.78 10.98
N SER A 46 -5.04 -3.75 9.64
CA SER A 46 -3.98 -3.12 8.84
C SER A 46 -3.98 -1.59 8.82
N GLN A 47 -4.92 -0.94 9.52
CA GLN A 47 -5.17 0.51 9.50
C GLN A 47 -5.66 1.07 8.15
N PHE A 48 -5.68 0.25 7.09
CA PHE A 48 -6.31 0.60 5.83
C PHE A 48 -7.84 0.62 5.98
N ILE A 49 -8.49 1.55 5.29
CA ILE A 49 -9.95 1.54 5.15
C ILE A 49 -10.39 0.62 4.01
N THR A 50 -9.50 0.41 3.03
CA THR A 50 -9.69 -0.50 1.91
C THR A 50 -9.76 -1.94 2.39
N HIS A 51 -10.78 -2.66 1.94
CA HIS A 51 -10.86 -4.12 2.05
C HIS A 51 -10.94 -4.71 0.65
N ALA A 52 -9.78 -5.10 0.13
CA ALA A 52 -9.64 -5.60 -1.23
C ALA A 52 -8.81 -6.88 -1.29
N ASP A 53 -9.14 -7.68 -2.28
CA ASP A 53 -8.59 -8.99 -2.54
C ASP A 53 -7.42 -8.97 -3.54
N HIS A 54 -6.96 -7.76 -3.88
CA HIS A 54 -5.82 -7.38 -4.72
C HIS A 54 -5.02 -6.27 -4.03
N PHE A 55 -3.75 -6.08 -4.39
CA PHE A 55 -2.85 -5.09 -3.80
C PHE A 55 -3.08 -3.67 -4.33
N MET A 56 -3.43 -3.52 -5.60
CA MET A 56 -3.62 -2.21 -6.24
C MET A 56 -4.57 -1.24 -5.49
N PRO A 57 -5.72 -1.68 -4.96
CA PRO A 57 -6.60 -0.80 -4.18
C PRO A 57 -5.92 -0.17 -2.95
N TYR A 58 -4.98 -0.86 -2.30
CA TYR A 58 -4.26 -0.32 -1.15
C TYR A 58 -3.21 0.73 -1.57
N VAL A 59 -2.63 0.60 -2.78
CA VAL A 59 -1.75 1.63 -3.35
C VAL A 59 -2.56 2.90 -3.69
N ALA A 60 -3.78 2.74 -4.19
CA ALA A 60 -4.67 3.87 -4.46
C ALA A 60 -5.01 4.64 -3.17
N GLU A 61 -5.31 3.95 -2.07
CA GLU A 61 -5.50 4.59 -0.76
C GLU A 61 -4.26 5.37 -0.31
N LEU A 62 -3.05 4.83 -0.47
CA LEU A 62 -1.81 5.55 -0.13
C LEU A 62 -1.59 6.80 -0.98
N ALA A 63 -2.00 6.78 -2.26
CA ALA A 63 -1.92 7.94 -3.12
C ALA A 63 -2.89 9.05 -2.66
N GLU A 64 -4.13 8.68 -2.31
CA GLU A 64 -5.11 9.62 -1.74
C GLU A 64 -4.62 10.19 -0.39
N GLU A 65 -4.02 9.37 0.46
CA GLU A 65 -3.45 9.82 1.74
C GLU A 65 -2.25 10.76 1.57
N LEU A 66 -1.44 10.58 0.52
CA LEU A 66 -0.35 11.48 0.21
C LEU A 66 -0.87 12.87 -0.17
N GLU A 67 -1.94 12.94 -0.97
CA GLU A 67 -2.61 14.21 -1.30
C GLU A 67 -3.12 14.92 -0.02
N LEU A 68 -3.71 14.16 0.90
CA LEU A 68 -4.15 14.70 2.20
C LEU A 68 -2.98 15.20 3.05
N LEU A 69 -1.86 14.48 3.06
CA LEU A 69 -0.66 14.90 3.79
C LEU A 69 -0.06 16.19 3.24
N GLU A 70 -0.11 16.40 1.92
CA GLU A 70 0.33 17.64 1.26
C GLU A 70 -0.51 18.86 1.64
N MET A 71 -1.79 18.64 1.98
CA MET A 71 -2.72 19.69 2.40
C MET A 71 -2.81 19.85 3.93
N ALA A 72 -2.10 19.02 4.70
CA ALA A 72 -2.19 18.99 6.15
C ALA A 72 -1.64 20.25 6.81
N THR A 73 -2.25 20.65 7.92
CA THR A 73 -1.67 21.65 8.82
C THR A 73 -0.46 21.07 9.55
N ASP A 74 0.41 21.94 10.09
CA ASP A 74 1.60 21.50 10.85
C ASP A 74 1.23 20.61 12.06
N ASP A 75 0.07 20.86 12.69
CA ASP A 75 -0.42 20.09 13.83
C ASP A 75 -0.87 18.66 13.44
N GLU A 76 -1.38 18.48 12.21
CA GLU A 76 -1.86 17.19 11.70
C GLU A 76 -0.76 16.38 11.01
N TYR A 77 0.26 17.07 10.47
CA TYR A 77 1.28 16.50 9.59
C TYR A 77 2.00 15.31 10.22
N GLN A 78 2.43 15.41 11.48
CA GLN A 78 3.19 14.34 12.15
C GLN A 78 2.37 13.05 12.30
N ASP A 79 1.10 13.18 12.69
CA ASP A 79 0.22 12.02 12.89
C ASP A 79 -0.15 11.36 11.56
N LEU A 80 -0.42 12.16 10.52
CA LEU A 80 -0.69 11.67 9.17
C LEU A 80 0.54 10.98 8.57
N LEU A 81 1.72 11.60 8.69
CA LEU A 81 2.98 11.02 8.22
C LEU A 81 3.27 9.69 8.91
N SER A 82 3.11 9.63 10.24
CA SER A 82 3.35 8.40 11.00
C SER A 82 2.45 7.25 10.55
N ARG A 83 1.15 7.52 10.38
CA ARG A 83 0.18 6.54 9.85
C ARG A 83 0.54 6.07 8.45
N MET A 84 0.87 7.00 7.55
CA MET A 84 1.17 6.67 6.16
C MET A 84 2.45 5.85 6.02
N VAL A 85 3.51 6.18 6.79
CA VAL A 85 4.76 5.39 6.83
C VAL A 85 4.49 3.97 7.32
N HIS A 86 3.64 3.80 8.33
CA HIS A 86 3.26 2.47 8.83
C HIS A 86 2.54 1.64 7.76
N LYS A 87 1.56 2.25 7.07
CA LYS A 87 0.83 1.61 5.96
C LYS A 87 1.72 1.24 4.79
N ILE A 88 2.63 2.13 4.38
CA ILE A 88 3.63 1.88 3.33
C ILE A 88 4.48 0.67 3.71
N GLN A 89 5.00 0.61 4.94
CA GLN A 89 5.82 -0.50 5.39
C GLN A 89 5.06 -1.82 5.35
N LEU A 90 3.84 -1.86 5.90
CA LEU A 90 3.01 -3.06 5.91
C LEU A 90 2.71 -3.55 4.49
N LEU A 91 2.33 -2.67 3.57
CA LEU A 91 2.03 -3.04 2.19
C LEU A 91 3.28 -3.54 1.46
N ALA A 92 4.41 -2.85 1.61
CA ALA A 92 5.69 -3.23 1.02
C ALA A 92 6.13 -4.63 1.48
N GLU A 93 6.10 -4.89 2.80
CA GLU A 93 6.45 -6.19 3.37
C GLU A 93 5.52 -7.29 2.86
N THR A 94 4.21 -7.02 2.81
CA THR A 94 3.22 -8.00 2.35
C THR A 94 3.43 -8.35 0.87
N ILE A 95 3.61 -7.34 0.00
CA ILE A 95 3.89 -7.55 -1.42
C ILE A 95 5.17 -8.36 -1.60
N HIS A 96 6.23 -8.03 -0.87
CA HIS A 96 7.51 -8.73 -0.95
C HIS A 96 7.45 -10.18 -0.48
N HIS A 97 6.76 -10.43 0.64
CA HIS A 97 6.50 -11.77 1.14
C HIS A 97 5.69 -12.58 0.12
N PHE A 98 4.63 -11.98 -0.44
CA PHE A 98 3.80 -12.61 -1.46
C PHE A 98 4.59 -12.91 -2.74
N ALA A 99 5.42 -11.98 -3.21
CA ALA A 99 6.26 -12.13 -4.40
C ALA A 99 7.21 -13.33 -4.29
N ARG A 100 7.68 -13.65 -3.08
CA ARG A 100 8.58 -14.78 -2.79
C ARG A 100 7.89 -16.13 -2.62
N LEU A 101 6.55 -16.19 -2.55
CA LEU A 101 5.83 -17.47 -2.47
C LEU A 101 6.13 -18.33 -3.71
N SER A 102 6.73 -19.50 -3.51
CA SER A 102 7.10 -20.47 -4.55
C SER A 102 5.93 -21.33 -4.99
#